data_AF-A0A9P8JW87-F1
#
_entry.id   AF-A0A9P8JW87-F1
#
_cell.length_a   1.000
_cell.length_b   1.000
_cell.length_c   1.000
_cell.angle_alpha   90.00
_cell.angle_beta   90.00
_cell.angle_gamma   90.00
#
_symmetry.space_group_name_H-M   'P 1'
#
loop_
_entity.id
_entity.type
_entity.pdbx_description
1 polymer ?
#
loop_
_entity_poly.entity_id
_entity_poly.type
_entity_poly.pdbx_seq_one_letter_code
_entity_poly.pdbx_strand_id
1 'polypeptide(L)'
;MKLRALFVIFSLALPACTATPVPPLASCTGAPYPAECATADDAVSWINLAFHSFGIDAFGTQAALLSLMLYESGFFKYNINHYPGVPGQGTRNMQSPAFNLKYAQ
;
A
#
# COMPACT_ATOMS: atom_id res chain seq x y z
N MET A 1 12.08 -28.10 37.80
CA MET A 1 10.60 -28.05 37.82
C MET A 1 10.16 -26.90 36.93
N LYS A 2 9.34 -27.19 35.91
CA LYS A 2 8.96 -26.29 34.80
C LYS A 2 8.25 -25.02 35.29
N LEU A 3 8.81 -23.85 35.05
CA LEU A 3 8.08 -22.58 35.15
C LEU A 3 7.39 -22.33 33.81
N ARG A 4 6.18 -22.87 33.68
CA ARG A 4 5.24 -22.56 32.60
C ARG A 4 4.22 -21.55 33.13
N ALA A 5 3.79 -20.68 32.21
CA ALA A 5 2.56 -19.88 32.28
C ALA A 5 2.59 -18.65 33.18
N LEU A 6 3.21 -17.58 32.67
CA LEU A 6 2.71 -16.22 32.89
C LEU A 6 2.92 -15.38 31.62
N PHE A 7 2.25 -15.80 30.54
CA PHE A 7 2.07 -15.02 29.30
C PHE A 7 0.69 -15.36 28.74
N VAL A 8 -0.37 -15.06 29.49
CA VAL A 8 -1.76 -15.26 29.06
C VAL A 8 -2.59 -14.04 29.42
N ILE A 9 -2.13 -12.81 29.15
CA ILE A 9 -3.01 -11.64 29.30
C ILE A 9 -2.55 -10.47 28.39
N PHE A 10 -2.64 -10.62 27.06
CA PHE A 10 -3.07 -9.56 26.12
C PHE A 10 -3.11 -10.06 24.67
N SER A 11 -3.57 -11.29 24.44
CA SER A 11 -4.06 -11.66 23.11
C SER A 11 -5.50 -11.17 23.00
N LEU A 12 -5.67 -9.85 22.86
CA LEU A 12 -6.69 -9.37 21.92
C LEU A 12 -6.25 -9.93 20.58
N ALA A 13 -6.71 -11.13 20.29
CA ALA A 13 -6.84 -11.58 18.93
C ALA A 13 -7.79 -10.57 18.27
N LEU A 14 -7.22 -9.46 17.79
CA LEU A 14 -7.65 -8.98 16.49
C LEU A 14 -7.71 -10.25 15.64
N PRO A 15 -8.81 -10.51 14.92
CA PRO A 15 -8.75 -11.53 13.91
C PRO A 15 -7.49 -11.20 13.14
N ALA A 16 -6.54 -12.14 13.06
CA ALA A 16 -5.55 -12.04 12.03
C ALA A 16 -6.40 -11.81 10.80
N CYS A 17 -6.40 -10.58 10.27
CA CYS A 17 -6.86 -10.34 8.92
C CYS A 17 -5.93 -11.26 8.16
N THR A 18 -6.39 -12.49 7.91
CA THR A 18 -5.75 -13.41 7.01
C THR A 18 -5.77 -12.60 5.74
N ALA A 19 -4.65 -11.93 5.48
CA ALA A 19 -4.49 -11.06 4.33
C ALA A 19 -4.44 -12.03 3.16
N THR A 20 -5.62 -12.52 2.76
CA THR A 20 -5.80 -13.12 1.46
C THR A 20 -5.25 -12.06 0.53
N PRO A 21 -4.17 -12.34 -0.21
CA PRO A 21 -3.58 -11.34 -1.07
C PRO A 21 -4.70 -10.80 -1.95
N VAL A 22 -4.92 -9.49 -1.89
CA VAL A 22 -5.87 -8.80 -2.76
C VAL A 22 -5.51 -9.28 -4.17
N PRO A 23 -6.38 -10.00 -4.90
CA PRO A 23 -5.93 -10.82 -6.03
C PRO A 23 -5.07 -10.07 -7.07
N PRO A 24 -5.36 -8.79 -7.41
CA PRO A 24 -4.48 -7.99 -8.25
C PRO A 24 -3.03 -7.84 -7.76
N LEU A 25 -2.76 -7.91 -6.46
CA LEU A 25 -1.44 -7.76 -5.85
C LEU A 25 -0.65 -9.07 -5.72
N ALA A 26 -1.28 -10.22 -6.00
CA ALA A 26 -0.65 -11.53 -5.82
C ALA A 26 0.42 -11.84 -6.88
N SER A 27 0.30 -11.26 -8.08
CA SER A 27 1.20 -11.57 -9.19
C SER A 27 1.35 -10.41 -10.18
N CYS A 28 2.50 -10.35 -10.84
CA CYS A 28 2.78 -9.48 -11.97
C CYS A 28 2.63 -10.18 -13.34
N THR A 29 2.24 -11.46 -13.36
CA THR A 29 1.95 -12.18 -14.59
C THR A 29 0.84 -11.48 -15.37
N GLY A 30 1.10 -11.14 -16.64
CA GLY A 30 0.14 -10.45 -17.50
C GLY A 30 0.00 -8.96 -17.24
N ALA A 31 0.85 -8.35 -16.40
CA ALA A 31 0.87 -6.90 -16.25
C ALA A 31 1.20 -6.22 -17.60
N PRO A 32 0.48 -5.16 -18.01
CA PRO A 32 0.76 -4.46 -19.27
C PRO A 32 2.17 -3.86 -19.32
N TYR A 33 2.70 -3.46 -18.17
CA TYR A 33 4.06 -2.94 -18.00
C TYR A 33 4.79 -3.75 -16.92
N PRO A 34 5.38 -4.92 -17.27
CA PRO A 34 6.00 -5.81 -16.28
C PRO A 34 7.13 -5.15 -15.48
N ALA A 35 7.89 -4.23 -16.09
CA ALA A 35 8.97 -3.50 -15.43
C ALA A 35 8.48 -2.51 -14.36
N GLU A 36 7.20 -2.12 -14.38
CA GLU A 36 6.60 -1.21 -13.41
C GLU A 36 5.86 -1.95 -12.29
N CYS A 37 5.53 -3.22 -12.51
CA CYS A 37 4.70 -4.00 -11.62
C CYS A 37 5.43 -4.39 -10.33
N ALA A 38 4.71 -4.33 -9.21
CA ALA A 38 5.12 -4.95 -7.95
C ALA A 38 3.99 -5.79 -7.35
N THR A 39 4.36 -6.84 -6.64
CA THR A 39 3.46 -7.62 -5.78
C THR A 39 3.33 -6.99 -4.39
N ALA A 40 2.43 -7.52 -3.57
CA ALA A 40 2.35 -7.13 -2.16
C ALA A 40 3.67 -7.37 -1.41
N ASP A 41 4.35 -8.50 -1.68
CA ASP A 41 5.60 -8.88 -1.03
C ASP A 41 6.75 -7.92 -1.40
N ASP A 42 6.76 -7.43 -2.65
CA ASP A 42 7.74 -6.44 -3.10
C ASP A 42 7.51 -5.07 -2.45
N ALA A 43 6.24 -4.68 -2.25
CA ALA A 43 5.87 -3.33 -1.81
C ALA A 43 5.87 -3.15 -0.28
N VAL A 44 5.57 -4.21 0.49
CA VAL A 44 5.27 -4.09 1.93
C VAL A 44 6.44 -3.53 2.74
N SER A 45 7.68 -3.91 2.43
CA SER A 45 8.86 -3.45 3.15
C SER A 45 9.08 -1.93 3.00
N TRP A 46 8.92 -1.42 1.79
CA TRP A 46 9.08 0.00 1.48
C TRP A 46 7.95 0.85 2.06
N ILE A 47 6.72 0.34 2.05
CA ILE A 47 5.56 1.03 2.63
C ILE A 47 5.71 1.12 4.15
N ASN A 48 6.11 0.02 4.80
CA ASN A 48 6.36 0.01 6.24
C ASN A 48 7.52 0.95 6.62
N LEU A 49 8.59 0.96 5.81
CA LEU A 49 9.71 1.89 6.01
C LEU A 49 9.23 3.34 5.89
N ALA A 50 8.38 3.66 4.92
CA ALA A 50 7.83 5.00 4.76
C ALA A 50 6.94 5.39 5.95
N PHE A 51 6.03 4.51 6.38
CA PHE A 51 5.20 4.77 7.56
C PHE A 51 6.05 5.03 8.80
N HIS A 52 7.10 4.25 9.02
CA HIS A 52 8.02 4.47 10.13
C HIS A 52 8.78 5.80 9.99
N SER A 53 9.32 6.07 8.80
CA SER A 53 10.17 7.24 8.54
C SER A 53 9.40 8.56 8.67
N PHE A 54 8.09 8.54 8.39
CA PHE A 54 7.21 9.71 8.48
C PHE A 54 6.33 9.72 9.75
N GLY A 55 6.52 8.78 10.68
CA GLY A 55 5.75 8.72 11.94
C GLY A 55 4.26 8.47 11.75
N ILE A 56 3.89 7.68 10.74
CA ILE A 56 2.49 7.35 10.40
C ILE A 56 2.11 6.06 11.13
N ASP A 57 1.74 6.19 12.40
CA ASP A 57 1.46 5.03 13.27
C ASP A 57 -0.02 4.67 13.37
N ALA A 58 -0.90 5.64 13.07
CA ALA A 58 -2.34 5.44 13.17
C ALA A 58 -2.83 4.48 12.07
N PHE A 59 -3.40 3.35 12.47
CA PHE A 59 -3.90 2.31 11.56
C PHE A 59 -4.82 2.86 10.46
N GLY A 60 -5.77 3.72 10.82
CA GLY A 60 -6.69 4.33 9.86
C GLY A 60 -5.97 5.17 8.79
N THR A 61 -4.93 5.90 9.18
CA THR A 61 -4.10 6.69 8.26
C THR A 61 -3.28 5.81 7.34
N GLN A 62 -2.67 4.75 7.88
CA GLN A 62 -1.93 3.76 7.08
C GLN A 62 -2.85 3.09 6.04
N ALA A 63 -4.05 2.68 6.46
CA ALA A 63 -5.04 2.08 5.57
C ALA A 63 -5.53 3.05 4.49
N ALA A 64 -5.77 4.32 4.83
CA ALA A 64 -6.18 5.34 3.87
C ALA A 64 -5.09 5.62 2.82
N LEU A 65 -3.84 5.79 3.26
CA LEU A 65 -2.71 5.99 2.36
C LEU A 65 -2.46 4.77 1.47
N LEU A 66 -2.51 3.56 2.03
CA LEU A 66 -2.38 2.33 1.25
C LEU A 66 -3.49 2.23 0.20
N SER A 67 -4.73 2.51 0.57
CA SER A 67 -5.87 2.48 -0.36
C SER A 67 -5.69 3.49 -1.50
N LEU A 68 -5.21 4.70 -1.19
CA LEU A 68 -4.90 5.71 -2.20
C LEU A 68 -3.78 5.26 -3.13
N MET A 69 -2.67 4.76 -2.59
CA MET A 69 -1.56 4.24 -3.39
C MET A 69 -2.00 3.12 -4.34
N LEU A 70 -2.84 2.20 -3.86
CA LEU A 70 -3.38 1.10 -4.67
C LEU A 70 -4.31 1.62 -5.78
N TYR A 71 -5.16 2.59 -5.47
CA TYR A 71 -6.06 3.17 -6.46
C TYR A 71 -5.30 3.88 -7.58
N GLU A 72 -4.37 4.76 -7.20
CA GLU A 72 -3.66 5.63 -8.14
C GLU A 72 -2.66 4.87 -9.02
N SER A 73 -2.03 3.80 -8.51
CA SER A 73 -1.07 2.98 -9.27
C SER A 73 -1.69 1.76 -9.96
N GLY A 74 -3.01 1.61 -9.91
CA GLY A 74 -3.73 0.44 -10.43
C GLY A 74 -3.23 -0.85 -9.80
N PHE A 75 -3.19 -0.94 -8.47
CA PHE A 75 -2.64 -2.04 -7.69
C PHE A 75 -1.15 -2.30 -7.99
N PHE A 76 -0.35 -1.22 -7.96
CA PHE A 76 1.09 -1.26 -8.19
C PHE A 76 1.52 -1.81 -9.55
N LYS A 77 0.65 -1.74 -10.56
CA LYS A 77 0.99 -2.15 -11.94
C LYS A 77 1.66 -1.04 -12.75
N TYR A 78 1.54 0.20 -12.29
CA TYR A 78 2.05 1.38 -12.98
C TYR A 78 2.87 2.27 -12.04
N ASN A 79 3.98 2.79 -12.56
CA ASN A 79 4.86 3.76 -11.90
C ASN A 79 4.73 5.16 -12.48
N ILE A 80 4.13 5.27 -13.66
CA ILE A 80 3.85 6.50 -14.39
C ILE A 80 2.45 6.44 -15.00
N ASN A 81 1.86 7.59 -15.26
CA ASN A 81 0.63 7.66 -16.04
C ASN A 81 0.93 7.33 -17.50
N HIS A 82 0.32 6.26 -18.04
CA HIS A 82 0.39 5.90 -19.46
C HIS A 82 -0.75 6.49 -20.30
N TYR A 83 -1.92 6.72 -19.68
CA TYR A 83 -3.13 7.19 -20.39
C TYR A 83 -3.94 8.18 -19.53
N PRO A 84 -4.09 9.45 -19.93
CA PRO A 84 -3.60 10.07 -21.18
C PRO A 84 -2.11 10.48 -21.13
N GLY A 85 -1.36 10.10 -20.10
CA GLY A 85 0.08 10.42 -20.00
C GLY A 85 0.36 11.85 -19.53
N VAL A 86 -0.33 12.31 -18.48
CA VAL A 86 -0.19 13.69 -17.98
C VAL A 86 1.14 13.87 -17.25
N PRO A 87 1.99 14.85 -17.64
CA PRO A 87 3.21 15.17 -16.92
C PRO A 87 2.93 15.53 -15.45
N GLY A 88 3.81 15.10 -14.55
CA GLY A 88 3.66 15.29 -13.11
C GLY A 88 2.91 14.17 -12.39
N GLN A 89 2.31 13.22 -13.12
CA GLN A 89 1.77 11.99 -12.56
C GLN A 89 2.81 10.87 -12.63
N GLY A 90 3.86 11.02 -11.82
CA GLY A 90 4.88 10.01 -11.54
C GLY A 90 4.77 9.50 -10.09
N THR A 91 5.53 8.48 -9.70
CA THR A 91 5.73 8.03 -8.29
C THR A 91 4.59 7.27 -7.60
N ARG A 92 3.90 6.36 -8.30
CA ARG A 92 2.80 5.49 -7.80
C ARG A 92 1.60 6.16 -7.09
N ASN A 93 1.71 7.43 -6.71
CA ASN A 93 0.61 8.20 -6.14
C ASN A 93 -0.26 8.85 -7.23
N MET A 94 0.15 8.90 -8.51
CA MET A 94 -0.56 9.32 -9.75
C MET A 94 -1.64 10.44 -9.71
N GLN A 95 -1.78 11.15 -8.60
CA GLN A 95 -2.86 12.10 -8.40
C GLN A 95 -2.75 13.22 -9.42
N SER A 96 -3.89 13.56 -10.00
CA SER A 96 -3.95 14.66 -10.95
C SER A 96 -3.68 16.00 -10.25
N PRO A 97 -2.68 16.78 -10.70
CA PRO A 97 -2.44 18.12 -10.17
C PRO A 97 -3.68 19.02 -10.28
N ALA A 98 -4.46 18.86 -11.35
CA ALA A 98 -5.68 19.64 -11.56
C ALA A 98 -6.79 19.29 -10.54
N PHE A 99 -6.90 18.03 -10.11
CA PHE A 99 -7.85 17.64 -9.07
C PHE A 99 -7.36 18.02 -7.68
N ASN A 100 -6.05 17.90 -7.42
CA ASN A 100 -5.45 18.37 -6.17
C ASN A 100 -5.65 19.88 -5.97
N LEU A 101 -5.51 20.68 -7.03
CA LEU A 101 -5.77 22.12 -6.97
C LEU A 101 -7.23 22.42 -6.61
N LYS A 102 -8.19 21.68 -7.19
CA LYS A 102 -9.63 21.85 -6.87
C LYS A 102 -9.96 21.44 -5.44
N TYR A 103 -9.29 20.42 -4.90
CA TYR A 103 -9.46 20.00 -3.50
C TYR A 103 -8.93 21.04 -2.51
N ALA A 104 -7.89 21.79 -2.88
CA ALA A 104 -7.25 22.79 -2.03
C ALA A 104 -7.96 24.17 -2.03
N GLN A 105 -8.99 24.36 -2.85
CA GLN A 105 -9.78 25.60 -2.97
C GLN A 105 -11.03 25.52 -2.08
#